data_AF-A0A550I720-F1
#
_entry.id   AF-A0A550I720-F1
#
_cell.length_a   1.000
_cell.length_b   1.000
_cell.length_c   1.000
_cell.angle_alpha   90.00
_cell.angle_beta   90.00
_cell.angle_gamma   90.00
#
_symmetry.space_group_name_H-M   'P 1'
#
loop_
_entity.id
_entity.type
_entity.pdbx_description
1 polymer ?
#
loop_
_entity_poly.entity_id
_entity_poly.type
_entity_poly.pdbx_seq_one_letter_code
_entity_poly.pdbx_strand_id
1 'polypeptide(L)'
;MRRTLNFIFFLIIFSSCDNNSASKEDLQKALELSNTASEFLMNGEISKAEEFYSQASKLDPESIDYKYALIGIFIRREEFDKAHETLESLPKTTKGTPYYFQTKGFILEKEGKLQKAQLNYKQAYKLSDSVEVREEADLMPLVNFSMLETLAGEKDKAVNRINKVLQYNFLTRSNKEYLETFRNEFEYYSGKGNSDFEQKRDLTLCTKNIDSIEKVLKQRHINISGTSQTNEKYDKIYISNKFEKGLKNLKSKICE
;
A
#
# COMPACT_ATOMS: atom_id res chain seq x y z
N MET A 1 -74.85 18.02 -40.85
CA MET A 1 -73.47 18.49 -40.51
C MET A 1 -73.00 17.74 -39.26
N ARG A 2 -72.13 16.74 -39.42
CA ARG A 2 -71.51 15.99 -38.31
C ARG A 2 -70.02 16.35 -38.32
N ARG A 3 -69.57 17.13 -37.33
CA ARG A 3 -68.15 17.47 -37.16
C ARG A 3 -67.49 16.33 -36.38
N THR A 4 -66.63 15.58 -37.05
CA THR A 4 -65.72 14.61 -36.42
C THR A 4 -64.61 15.38 -35.71
N LEU A 5 -64.54 15.21 -34.38
CA LEU A 5 -63.52 15.80 -33.52
C LEU A 5 -62.27 14.92 -33.59
N ASN A 6 -61.21 15.39 -34.27
CA ASN A 6 -59.92 14.71 -34.29
C ASN A 6 -59.25 14.87 -32.92
N PHE A 7 -59.22 13.80 -32.13
CA PHE A 7 -58.36 13.71 -30.95
C PHE A 7 -56.92 13.47 -31.41
N ILE A 8 -56.09 14.50 -31.34
CA ILE A 8 -54.63 14.40 -31.50
C ILE A 8 -54.10 13.78 -30.21
N PHE A 9 -53.66 12.53 -30.28
CA PHE A 9 -52.99 11.83 -29.19
C PHE A 9 -51.55 12.38 -29.07
N PHE A 10 -51.30 13.27 -28.11
CA PHE A 10 -49.95 13.68 -27.76
C PHE A 10 -49.26 12.50 -27.05
N LEU A 11 -48.47 11.73 -27.79
CA LEU A 11 -47.47 10.82 -27.22
C LEU A 11 -46.38 11.69 -26.58
N ILE A 12 -46.47 11.87 -25.26
CA ILE A 12 -45.38 12.42 -24.45
C ILE A 12 -44.30 11.33 -24.40
N ILE A 13 -43.34 11.44 -25.31
CA ILE A 13 -42.06 10.74 -25.18
C ILE A 13 -41.35 11.44 -24.02
N PHE A 14 -41.41 10.84 -22.82
CA PHE A 14 -40.44 11.14 -21.78
C PHE A 14 -39.09 10.67 -22.32
N SER A 15 -38.35 11.57 -22.95
CA SER A 15 -36.90 11.45 -23.04
C SER A 15 -36.40 11.39 -21.60
N SER A 16 -36.10 10.19 -21.11
CA SER A 16 -35.26 10.03 -19.94
C SER A 16 -33.93 10.67 -20.30
N CYS A 17 -33.75 11.92 -19.91
CA CYS A 17 -32.44 12.53 -19.92
C CYS A 17 -31.59 11.71 -18.95
N ASP A 18 -30.74 10.84 -19.51
CA ASP A 18 -29.59 10.23 -18.85
C ASP A 18 -28.61 11.34 -18.45
N ASN A 19 -28.98 12.17 -17.48
CA ASN A 19 -28.03 12.95 -16.69
C ASN A 19 -27.77 12.17 -15.41
N ASN A 20 -27.09 11.04 -15.58
CA ASN A 20 -26.72 10.08 -14.54
C ASN A 20 -25.55 10.58 -13.65
N SER A 21 -25.41 11.89 -13.48
CA SER A 21 -24.44 12.47 -12.55
C SER A 21 -25.07 12.49 -11.16
N ALA A 22 -24.39 11.86 -10.18
CA ALA A 22 -24.81 11.85 -8.79
C ALA A 22 -25.12 13.26 -8.28
N SER A 23 -26.21 13.41 -7.50
CA SER A 23 -26.54 14.71 -6.92
C SER A 23 -25.50 15.11 -5.86
N LYS A 24 -25.39 16.40 -5.55
CA LYS A 24 -24.48 16.87 -4.49
C LYS A 24 -24.78 16.20 -3.14
N GLU A 25 -26.05 15.94 -2.86
CA GLU A 25 -26.50 15.24 -1.65
C GLU A 25 -26.06 13.77 -1.66
N ASP A 26 -26.16 13.09 -2.81
CA ASP A 26 -25.69 11.71 -2.98
C ASP A 26 -24.17 11.62 -2.81
N LEU A 27 -23.42 12.55 -3.39
CA LEU A 27 -21.95 12.62 -3.25
C LEU A 27 -21.54 12.84 -1.79
N GLN A 28 -22.22 13.74 -1.08
CA GLN A 28 -21.95 13.97 0.34
C GLN A 28 -22.27 12.72 1.17
N LYS A 29 -23.42 12.08 0.90
CA LYS A 29 -23.81 10.86 1.59
C LYS A 29 -22.86 9.69 1.27
N ALA A 30 -22.37 9.58 0.04
CA ALA A 30 -21.36 8.59 -0.35
C ALA A 30 -20.07 8.78 0.45
N LEU A 31 -19.63 10.04 0.61
CA LEU A 31 -18.47 10.37 1.43
C LEU A 31 -18.67 9.98 2.90
N GLU A 32 -19.82 10.31 3.50
CA GLU A 32 -20.16 9.93 4.87
C GLU A 32 -20.15 8.40 5.06
N LEU A 33 -20.80 7.66 4.15
CA LEU A 33 -20.79 6.19 4.15
C LEU A 33 -19.36 5.64 4.03
N SER A 34 -18.50 6.25 3.20
CA SER A 34 -17.11 5.82 3.04
C SER A 34 -16.24 6.07 4.27
N ASN A 35 -16.52 7.12 5.04
CA ASN A 35 -15.86 7.39 6.31
C ASN A 35 -16.25 6.33 7.34
N THR A 36 -17.56 6.03 7.46
CA THR A 36 -18.06 4.94 8.30
C THR A 36 -17.48 3.58 7.88
N ALA A 37 -17.37 3.32 6.57
CA ALA A 37 -16.73 2.11 6.07
C ALA A 37 -15.26 2.00 6.49
N SER A 38 -14.53 3.11 6.44
CA SER A 38 -13.12 3.19 6.85
C SER A 38 -12.97 2.90 8.34
N GLU A 39 -13.85 3.42 9.19
CA GLU A 39 -13.87 3.13 10.64
C GLU A 39 -14.11 1.64 10.92
N PHE A 40 -15.11 1.04 10.27
CA PHE A 40 -15.34 -0.41 10.38
C PHE A 40 -14.13 -1.23 9.92
N LEU A 41 -13.47 -0.81 8.84
CA LEU A 41 -12.28 -1.49 8.33
C LEU A 41 -11.11 -1.40 9.33
N MET A 42 -10.92 -0.24 9.98
CA MET A 42 -9.92 -0.06 11.04
C MET A 42 -10.20 -0.93 12.27
N ASN A 43 -11.47 -1.16 12.59
CA ASN A 43 -11.90 -2.04 13.68
C ASN A 43 -11.87 -3.54 13.31
N GLY A 44 -11.49 -3.88 12.08
CA GLY A 44 -11.48 -5.26 11.58
C GLY A 44 -12.87 -5.81 11.22
N GLU A 45 -13.91 -4.97 11.23
CA GLU A 45 -15.28 -5.33 10.84
C GLU A 45 -15.45 -5.29 9.30
N ILE A 46 -14.65 -6.12 8.61
CA ILE A 46 -14.48 -6.10 7.15
C ILE A 46 -15.82 -6.21 6.40
N SER A 47 -16.78 -7.00 6.90
CA SER A 47 -18.09 -7.15 6.25
C SER A 47 -18.97 -5.92 6.33
N LYS A 48 -18.90 -5.16 7.43
CA LYS A 48 -19.60 -3.89 7.50
C LYS A 48 -18.94 -2.87 6.60
N ALA A 49 -17.60 -2.81 6.59
CA ALA A 49 -16.88 -1.91 5.68
C ALA A 49 -17.28 -2.13 4.21
N GLU A 50 -17.38 -3.39 3.76
CA GLU A 50 -17.84 -3.72 2.41
C GLU A 50 -19.24 -3.20 2.12
N GLU A 51 -20.18 -3.41 3.06
CA GLU A 51 -21.56 -2.95 2.92
C GLU A 51 -21.61 -1.43 2.70
N PHE A 52 -20.92 -0.68 3.55
CA PHE A 52 -20.90 0.79 3.49
C PHE A 52 -20.18 1.31 2.24
N TYR A 53 -19.03 0.74 1.85
CA TYR A 53 -18.38 1.10 0.58
C TYR A 53 -19.24 0.73 -0.64
N SER A 54 -19.97 -0.38 -0.58
CA SER A 54 -20.89 -0.77 -1.66
C SER A 54 -22.07 0.19 -1.78
N GLN A 55 -22.59 0.70 -0.66
CA GLN A 55 -23.61 1.75 -0.67
C GLN A 55 -23.04 3.07 -1.22
N ALA A 56 -21.84 3.48 -0.79
CA ALA A 56 -21.16 4.66 -1.30
C ALA A 56 -20.93 4.58 -2.82
N SER A 57 -20.44 3.44 -3.32
CA SER A 57 -20.20 3.21 -4.75
C SER A 57 -21.48 3.18 -5.59
N LYS A 58 -22.66 2.97 -4.99
CA LYS A 58 -23.95 3.08 -5.71
C LYS A 58 -24.41 4.52 -5.83
N LEU A 59 -24.13 5.34 -4.81
CA LEU A 59 -24.47 6.77 -4.80
C LEU A 59 -23.50 7.59 -5.65
N ASP A 60 -22.24 7.19 -5.73
CA ASP A 60 -21.23 7.75 -6.62
C ASP A 60 -20.52 6.62 -7.39
N PRO A 61 -21.09 6.20 -8.55
CA PRO A 61 -20.50 5.15 -9.38
C PRO A 61 -19.20 5.55 -10.10
N GLU A 62 -18.91 6.85 -10.17
CA GLU A 62 -17.74 7.39 -10.86
C GLU A 62 -16.51 7.43 -9.96
N SER A 63 -16.69 7.53 -8.64
CA SER A 63 -15.60 7.46 -7.67
C SER A 63 -14.85 6.12 -7.76
N ILE A 64 -13.60 6.22 -8.20
CA ILE A 64 -12.68 5.09 -8.25
C ILE A 64 -12.18 4.70 -6.86
N ASP A 65 -12.22 5.61 -5.90
CA ASP A 65 -11.68 5.39 -4.56
C ASP A 65 -12.47 4.30 -3.83
N TYR A 66 -13.81 4.30 -3.97
CA TYR A 66 -14.66 3.26 -3.40
C TYR A 66 -14.41 1.89 -4.04
N LYS A 67 -14.13 1.85 -5.35
CA LYS A 67 -13.77 0.61 -6.06
C LYS A 67 -12.41 0.09 -5.58
N TYR A 68 -11.42 0.95 -5.36
CA TYR A 68 -10.13 0.54 -4.79
C TYR A 68 -10.24 0.07 -3.34
N ALA A 69 -11.10 0.70 -2.53
CA ALA A 69 -11.38 0.24 -1.18
C ALA A 69 -12.01 -1.16 -1.18
N LEU A 70 -12.98 -1.42 -2.06
CA LEU A 70 -13.58 -2.73 -2.27
C LEU A 70 -12.55 -3.78 -2.73
N ILE A 71 -11.66 -3.42 -3.68
CA ILE A 71 -10.54 -4.29 -4.08
C ILE A 71 -9.68 -4.66 -2.86
N GLY A 72 -9.35 -3.70 -2.00
CA GLY A 72 -8.60 -3.96 -0.77
C GLY A 72 -9.32 -4.94 0.18
N ILE A 73 -10.64 -4.84 0.29
CA ILE A 73 -11.47 -5.78 1.06
C ILE A 73 -11.44 -7.17 0.45
N PHE A 74 -11.64 -7.29 -0.87
CA PHE A 74 -11.61 -8.57 -1.57
C PHE A 74 -10.25 -9.26 -1.44
N ILE A 75 -9.15 -8.50 -1.54
CA ILE A 75 -7.79 -9.02 -1.29
C ILE A 75 -7.65 -9.57 0.13
N ARG A 76 -8.14 -8.86 1.16
CA ARG A 76 -8.04 -9.32 2.56
C ARG A 76 -8.83 -10.60 2.83
N ARG A 77 -9.88 -10.86 2.07
CA ARG A 77 -10.66 -12.10 2.14
C ARG A 77 -10.23 -13.17 1.14
N GLU A 78 -9.14 -12.94 0.42
CA GLU A 78 -8.64 -13.84 -0.64
C GLU A 78 -9.66 -14.06 -1.78
N GLU A 79 -10.60 -13.13 -1.95
CA GLU A 79 -11.60 -13.12 -3.03
C GLU A 79 -10.99 -12.50 -4.32
N PHE A 80 -9.89 -13.09 -4.81
CA PHE A 80 -9.07 -12.50 -5.88
C PHE A 80 -9.80 -12.32 -7.21
N ASP A 81 -10.75 -13.20 -7.53
CA ASP A 81 -11.58 -13.07 -8.75
C ASP A 81 -12.39 -11.76 -8.73
N LYS A 82 -13.03 -11.43 -7.59
CA LYS A 82 -13.75 -10.16 -7.43
C LYS A 82 -12.83 -8.95 -7.44
N ALA A 83 -11.64 -9.07 -6.85
CA ALA A 83 -10.63 -8.03 -6.88
C ALA A 83 -10.21 -7.73 -8.33
N HIS A 84 -9.99 -8.77 -9.14
CA HIS A 84 -9.67 -8.64 -10.56
C HIS A 84 -10.82 -8.04 -11.37
N GLU A 85 -12.05 -8.54 -11.18
CA GLU A 85 -13.24 -8.02 -11.87
C GLU A 85 -13.44 -6.52 -11.56
N THR A 86 -13.35 -6.15 -10.28
CA THR A 86 -13.50 -4.76 -9.83
C THR A 86 -12.39 -3.88 -10.41
N LEU A 87 -11.14 -4.32 -10.41
CA LEU A 87 -10.03 -3.59 -11.02
C LEU A 87 -10.21 -3.43 -12.54
N GLU A 88 -10.71 -4.45 -13.23
CA GLU A 88 -10.99 -4.39 -14.66
C GLU A 88 -12.26 -3.60 -15.00
N SER A 89 -13.14 -3.34 -14.04
CA SER A 89 -14.29 -2.44 -14.20
C SER A 89 -13.90 -0.95 -14.17
N LEU A 90 -12.67 -0.62 -13.76
CA LEU A 90 -12.23 0.78 -13.67
C LEU A 90 -12.24 1.48 -15.03
N PRO A 91 -12.49 2.80 -15.07
CA PRO A 91 -12.49 3.57 -16.30
C PRO A 91 -11.17 3.43 -17.09
N LYS A 92 -11.25 3.51 -18.43
CA LYS A 92 -10.06 3.41 -19.31
C LYS A 92 -8.98 4.44 -18.95
N THR A 93 -9.39 5.62 -18.50
CA THR A 93 -8.49 6.70 -18.03
C THR A 93 -7.66 6.25 -16.83
N THR A 94 -8.22 5.43 -15.94
CA THR A 94 -7.52 4.89 -14.76
C THR A 94 -6.58 3.74 -15.12
N LYS A 95 -6.92 2.92 -16.12
CA LYS A 95 -6.14 1.73 -16.52
C LYS A 95 -4.73 2.02 -17.07
N GLY A 96 -4.43 3.29 -17.35
CA GLY A 96 -3.09 3.76 -17.77
C GLY A 96 -2.24 4.34 -16.64
N THR A 97 -2.73 4.36 -15.41
CA THR A 97 -2.06 5.05 -14.29
C THR A 97 -1.09 4.14 -13.54
N PRO A 98 -0.06 4.69 -12.87
CA PRO A 98 0.79 3.91 -11.98
C PRO A 98 0.01 3.16 -10.91
N TYR A 99 -1.07 3.76 -10.39
CA TYR A 99 -1.85 3.19 -9.32
C TYR A 99 -2.60 1.92 -9.75
N TYR A 100 -3.19 1.90 -10.95
CA TYR A 100 -3.82 0.70 -11.52
C TYR A 100 -2.83 -0.48 -11.60
N PHE A 101 -1.61 -0.24 -12.10
CA PHE A 101 -0.60 -1.29 -12.20
C PHE A 101 -0.05 -1.71 -10.83
N GLN A 102 0.04 -0.81 -9.86
CA GLN A 102 0.37 -1.17 -8.47
C GLN A 102 -0.69 -2.09 -7.86
N THR A 103 -1.97 -1.74 -7.99
CA THR A 103 -3.07 -2.57 -7.48
C THR A 103 -3.10 -3.93 -8.17
N LYS A 104 -2.90 -3.97 -9.50
CA LYS A 104 -2.79 -5.24 -10.24
C LYS A 104 -1.64 -6.10 -9.75
N GLY A 105 -0.47 -5.48 -9.53
CA GLY A 105 0.70 -6.14 -8.97
C GLY A 105 0.41 -6.70 -7.58
N PHE A 106 -0.29 -5.95 -6.74
CA PHE A 106 -0.63 -6.36 -5.38
C PHE A 106 -1.64 -7.50 -5.31
N ILE A 107 -2.67 -7.51 -6.17
CA ILE A 107 -3.57 -8.67 -6.28
C ILE A 107 -2.77 -9.92 -6.65
N LEU A 108 -1.95 -9.84 -7.72
CA LEU A 108 -1.13 -10.95 -8.18
C LEU A 108 -0.12 -11.43 -7.12
N GLU A 109 0.43 -10.52 -6.34
CA GLU A 109 1.32 -10.84 -5.23
C GLU A 109 0.59 -11.66 -4.17
N LYS A 110 -0.63 -11.25 -3.79
CA LYS A 110 -1.43 -11.95 -2.78
C LYS A 110 -1.94 -13.31 -3.26
N GLU A 111 -2.09 -13.49 -4.57
CA GLU A 111 -2.28 -14.81 -5.21
C GLU A 111 -1.01 -15.68 -5.28
N GLY A 112 0.14 -15.17 -4.82
CA GLY A 112 1.44 -15.86 -4.91
C GLY A 112 2.11 -15.80 -6.29
N LYS A 113 1.56 -15.06 -7.25
CA LYS A 113 2.08 -14.91 -8.62
C LYS A 113 3.17 -13.83 -8.69
N LEU A 114 4.21 -13.98 -7.87
CA LEU A 114 5.26 -12.95 -7.63
C LEU A 114 5.93 -12.41 -8.90
N GLN A 115 6.24 -13.26 -9.88
CA GLN A 115 6.86 -12.82 -11.13
C GLN A 115 5.92 -11.90 -11.94
N LYS A 116 4.63 -12.22 -11.99
CA LYS A 116 3.62 -11.38 -12.66
C LYS A 116 3.37 -10.10 -11.87
N ALA A 117 3.41 -10.16 -10.55
CA ALA A 117 3.33 -8.99 -9.68
C ALA A 117 4.47 -8.00 -9.99
N GLN A 118 5.71 -8.48 -10.02
CA GLN A 118 6.89 -7.69 -10.35
C GLN A 118 6.78 -7.01 -11.72
N LEU A 119 6.25 -7.70 -12.75
CA LEU A 119 6.05 -7.08 -14.07
C LEU A 119 5.08 -5.89 -14.02
N ASN A 120 4.02 -5.99 -13.21
CA ASN A 120 3.06 -4.90 -13.03
C ASN A 120 3.66 -3.77 -12.18
N TYR A 121 4.41 -4.06 -11.12
CA TYR A 121 5.17 -3.04 -10.38
C TYR A 121 6.18 -2.31 -11.26
N LYS A 122 6.87 -3.03 -12.15
CA LYS A 122 7.76 -2.41 -13.14
C LYS A 122 7.03 -1.48 -14.10
N GLN A 123 5.82 -1.84 -14.52
CA GLN A 123 5.01 -0.96 -15.35
C GLN A 123 4.55 0.28 -14.59
N ALA A 124 4.12 0.12 -13.33
CA ALA A 124 3.80 1.25 -12.48
C ALA A 124 4.99 2.19 -12.29
N TYR A 125 6.16 1.64 -11.94
CA TYR A 125 7.40 2.39 -11.75
C TYR A 125 7.78 3.22 -13.00
N LYS A 126 7.63 2.65 -14.20
CA LYS A 126 7.89 3.36 -15.47
C LYS A 126 6.97 4.56 -15.71
N LEU A 127 5.75 4.49 -15.17
CA LEU A 127 4.73 5.52 -15.33
C LEU A 127 4.77 6.55 -14.18
N SER A 128 5.51 6.25 -13.11
CA SER A 128 5.67 7.15 -11.97
C SER A 128 6.75 8.18 -12.21
N ASP A 129 6.46 9.43 -11.86
CA ASP A 129 7.46 10.49 -11.84
C ASP A 129 8.42 10.29 -10.66
N SER A 130 9.69 10.57 -10.89
CA SER A 130 10.69 10.55 -9.82
C SER A 130 10.47 11.70 -8.85
N VAL A 131 10.72 11.46 -7.56
CA VAL A 131 10.62 12.48 -6.51
C VAL A 131 11.91 13.28 -6.42
N GLU A 132 11.83 14.60 -6.57
CA GLU A 132 12.89 15.54 -6.20
C GLU A 132 12.68 15.94 -4.74
N VAL A 133 13.71 15.74 -3.89
CA VAL A 133 13.61 16.04 -2.46
C VAL A 133 14.17 17.43 -2.18
N ARG A 134 13.34 18.31 -1.65
CA ARG A 134 13.68 19.69 -1.29
C ARG A 134 13.39 19.99 0.17
N GLU A 135 12.39 19.31 0.74
CA GLU A 135 11.94 19.50 2.11
C GLU A 135 11.50 18.18 2.76
N GLU A 136 11.09 18.26 4.03
CA GLU A 136 10.69 17.08 4.80
C GLU A 136 9.44 16.39 4.23
N ALA A 137 8.51 17.17 3.65
CA ALA A 137 7.29 16.63 3.05
C ALA A 137 7.57 15.67 1.88
N ASP A 138 8.74 15.76 1.25
CA ASP A 138 9.14 14.92 0.12
C ASP A 138 9.66 13.54 0.56
N LEU A 139 9.93 13.32 1.85
CA LEU A 139 10.54 12.08 2.33
C LEU A 139 9.60 10.88 2.22
N MET A 140 8.31 11.05 2.50
CA MET A 140 7.33 9.97 2.35
C MET A 140 7.08 9.63 0.87
N PRO A 141 6.85 10.61 -0.04
CA PRO A 141 6.83 10.34 -1.47
C PRO A 141 8.10 9.64 -1.97
N LEU A 142 9.29 10.05 -1.52
CA LEU A 142 10.55 9.40 -1.83
C LEU A 142 10.55 7.92 -1.43
N VAL A 143 10.13 7.61 -0.20
CA VAL A 143 10.06 6.24 0.31
C VAL A 143 9.05 5.42 -0.49
N ASN A 144 7.86 5.95 -0.78
CA ASN A 144 6.83 5.27 -1.56
C ASN A 144 7.33 4.94 -2.97
N PHE A 145 7.98 5.91 -3.63
CA PHE A 145 8.61 5.70 -4.94
C PHE A 145 9.73 4.66 -4.87
N SER A 146 10.58 4.72 -3.84
CA SER A 146 11.69 3.78 -3.63
C SER A 146 11.22 2.36 -3.30
N MET A 147 10.07 2.23 -2.63
CA MET A 147 9.42 0.94 -2.40
C MET A 147 8.91 0.34 -3.71
N LEU A 148 8.25 1.16 -4.55
CA LEU A 148 7.83 0.73 -5.88
C LEU A 148 9.02 0.36 -6.78
N GLU A 149 10.10 1.14 -6.74
CA GLU A 149 11.38 0.87 -7.41
C GLU A 149 11.97 -0.49 -6.95
N THR A 150 11.90 -0.78 -5.65
CA THR A 150 12.33 -2.06 -5.07
C THR A 150 11.46 -3.23 -5.54
N LEU A 151 10.14 -3.10 -5.47
CA LEU A 151 9.18 -4.11 -5.93
C LEU A 151 9.27 -4.37 -7.45
N ALA A 152 9.66 -3.37 -8.23
CA ALA A 152 9.94 -3.49 -9.66
C ALA A 152 11.23 -4.28 -9.98
N GLY A 153 12.02 -4.65 -8.96
CA GLY A 153 13.29 -5.36 -9.09
C GLY A 153 14.52 -4.47 -9.12
N GLU A 154 14.39 -3.17 -8.84
CA GLU A 154 15.46 -2.18 -8.96
C GLU A 154 15.96 -1.72 -7.58
N LYS A 155 16.06 -2.66 -6.62
CA LYS A 155 16.36 -2.36 -5.21
C LYS A 155 17.66 -1.55 -5.00
N ASP A 156 18.69 -1.81 -5.80
CA ASP A 156 19.96 -1.08 -5.67
C ASP A 156 19.79 0.39 -6.05
N LYS A 157 18.89 0.71 -6.99
CA LYS A 157 18.54 2.10 -7.32
C LYS A 157 17.82 2.77 -6.16
N ALA A 158 16.86 2.08 -5.53
CA ALA A 158 16.14 2.57 -4.37
C ALA A 158 17.07 2.87 -3.19
N VAL A 159 17.97 1.94 -2.86
CA VAL A 159 18.99 2.11 -1.80
C VAL A 159 19.90 3.29 -2.11
N ASN A 160 20.41 3.39 -3.34
CA ASN A 160 21.28 4.49 -3.74
C ASN A 160 20.58 5.84 -3.73
N ARG A 161 19.30 5.88 -4.10
CA ARG A 161 18.47 7.09 -4.06
C ARG A 161 18.33 7.61 -2.64
N ILE A 162 17.99 6.74 -1.68
CA ILE A 162 17.89 7.15 -0.27
C ILE A 162 19.26 7.53 0.29
N ASN A 163 20.34 6.80 -0.06
CA ASN A 163 21.70 7.15 0.37
C ASN A 163 22.13 8.57 -0.06
N LYS A 164 21.71 9.03 -1.24
CA LYS A 164 21.97 10.42 -1.69
C LYS A 164 21.23 11.43 -0.82
N VAL A 165 19.95 11.20 -0.55
CA VAL A 165 19.12 12.09 0.28
C VAL A 165 19.63 12.15 1.72
N LEU A 166 20.11 11.03 2.27
CA LEU A 166 20.70 10.96 3.62
C LEU A 166 21.89 11.93 3.84
N GLN A 167 22.52 12.44 2.76
CA GLN A 167 23.58 13.44 2.83
C GLN A 167 23.07 14.88 2.98
N TYR A 168 21.76 15.12 2.90
CA TYR A 168 21.21 16.46 2.92
C TYR A 168 21.28 17.07 4.33
N ASN A 169 21.77 18.32 4.38
CA ASN A 169 22.05 19.01 5.64
C ASN A 169 20.79 19.37 6.44
N PHE A 170 19.64 19.53 5.78
CA PHE A 170 18.39 19.89 6.45
C PHE A 170 17.75 18.71 7.20
N LEU A 171 18.21 17.47 6.96
CA LEU A 171 17.63 16.30 7.60
C LEU A 171 17.92 16.31 9.10
N THR A 172 16.84 16.30 9.88
CA THR A 172 16.91 16.04 11.31
C THR A 172 17.41 14.61 11.57
N ARG A 173 17.78 14.33 12.82
CA ARG A 173 18.11 12.96 13.24
C ARG A 173 16.95 11.99 12.98
N SER A 174 15.72 12.41 13.30
CA SER A 174 14.50 11.64 13.06
C SER A 174 14.32 11.32 11.58
N ASN A 175 14.54 12.30 10.70
CA ASN A 175 14.43 12.12 9.25
C ASN A 175 15.44 11.09 8.73
N LYS A 176 16.67 11.11 9.25
CA LYS A 176 17.69 10.11 8.91
C LYS A 176 17.31 8.73 9.40
N GLU A 177 16.84 8.58 10.64
CA GLU A 177 16.42 7.28 11.20
C GLU A 177 15.22 6.70 10.44
N TYR A 178 14.24 7.54 10.04
CA TYR A 178 13.13 7.16 9.17
C TYR A 178 13.65 6.61 7.82
N LEU A 179 14.50 7.36 7.12
CA LEU A 179 15.05 6.95 5.82
C LEU A 179 15.95 5.71 5.92
N GLU A 180 16.81 5.63 6.95
CA GLU A 180 17.66 4.47 7.23
C GLU A 180 16.82 3.20 7.38
N THR A 181 15.67 3.29 8.07
CA THR A 181 14.77 2.14 8.25
C THR A 181 14.36 1.55 6.90
N PHE A 182 13.81 2.35 5.98
CA PHE A 182 13.38 1.86 4.66
C PHE A 182 14.56 1.47 3.76
N ARG A 183 15.66 2.22 3.82
CA ARG A 183 16.88 1.89 3.07
C ARG A 183 17.40 0.50 3.42
N ASN A 184 17.44 0.18 4.72
CA ASN A 184 17.85 -1.13 5.23
C ASN A 184 16.90 -2.23 4.75
N GLU A 185 15.58 -1.98 4.80
CA GLU A 185 14.56 -2.89 4.25
C GLU A 185 14.80 -3.20 2.76
N PHE A 186 15.08 -2.18 1.96
CA PHE A 186 15.27 -2.34 0.52
C PHE A 186 16.58 -3.08 0.19
N GLU A 187 17.65 -2.84 0.93
CA GLU A 187 18.92 -3.56 0.76
C GLU A 187 18.75 -5.08 0.96
N TYR A 188 18.03 -5.46 2.01
CA TYR A 188 17.77 -6.86 2.36
C TYR A 188 16.52 -7.46 1.72
N TYR A 189 15.85 -6.72 0.82
CA TYR A 189 14.69 -7.22 0.09
C TYR A 189 15.01 -8.54 -0.64
N SER A 190 14.15 -9.55 -0.42
CA SER A 190 14.36 -10.93 -0.88
C SER A 190 13.54 -11.28 -2.12
N GLY A 191 12.59 -10.44 -2.51
CA GLY A 191 11.74 -10.65 -3.68
C GLY A 191 10.38 -11.27 -3.38
N LYS A 192 9.95 -11.37 -2.10
CA LYS A 192 8.66 -11.96 -1.71
C LYS A 192 7.51 -10.94 -1.70
N GLY A 193 7.64 -9.87 -2.48
CA GLY A 193 6.65 -8.79 -2.52
C GLY A 193 6.59 -7.99 -1.21
N ASN A 194 5.47 -7.34 -0.95
CA ASN A 194 5.26 -6.48 0.22
C ASN A 194 5.38 -7.22 1.56
N SER A 195 5.19 -8.55 1.58
CA SER A 195 5.35 -9.36 2.79
C SER A 195 6.77 -9.35 3.38
N ASP A 196 7.77 -8.96 2.60
CA ASP A 196 9.15 -8.76 3.09
C ASP A 196 9.27 -7.53 3.99
N PHE A 197 8.36 -6.56 3.93
CA PHE A 197 8.41 -5.33 4.73
C PHE A 197 7.63 -5.41 6.04
N GLU A 198 6.94 -6.52 6.29
CA GLU A 198 6.28 -6.79 7.56
C GLU A 198 7.32 -6.91 8.70
N GLN A 199 7.02 -6.30 9.84
CA GLN A 199 7.88 -6.42 11.02
C GLN A 199 7.68 -7.79 11.68
N LYS A 200 8.67 -8.68 11.52
CA LYS A 200 8.64 -10.05 12.05
C LYS A 200 9.73 -10.27 13.08
N ARG A 201 9.43 -11.07 14.10
CA ARG A 201 10.36 -11.45 15.19
C ARG A 201 10.87 -12.88 14.98
N ASP A 202 11.43 -13.15 13.82
CA ASP A 202 11.82 -14.51 13.40
C ASP A 202 13.10 -15.00 14.10
N LEU A 203 14.00 -14.07 14.43
CA LEU A 203 15.29 -14.35 15.07
C LEU A 203 15.38 -13.59 16.39
N THR A 204 15.96 -14.22 17.41
CA THR A 204 16.22 -13.59 18.71
C THR A 204 17.71 -13.61 19.01
N LEU A 205 18.31 -12.43 19.27
CA LEU A 205 19.67 -12.32 19.79
C LEU A 205 19.63 -12.11 21.31
N CYS A 206 20.44 -12.86 22.04
CA CYS A 206 20.61 -12.76 23.49
C CYS A 206 21.90 -11.98 23.79
N THR A 207 21.83 -10.93 24.62
CA THR A 207 22.99 -10.11 24.99
C THR A 207 22.92 -9.61 26.43
N LYS A 208 24.08 -9.31 27.03
CA LYS A 208 24.18 -8.61 28.33
C LYS A 208 24.40 -7.11 28.18
N ASN A 209 24.56 -6.64 26.94
CA ASN A 209 24.79 -5.25 26.61
C ASN A 209 24.06 -4.99 25.30
N ILE A 210 22.85 -4.44 25.42
CA ILE A 210 21.97 -4.18 24.28
C ILE A 210 22.56 -3.10 23.36
N ASP A 211 22.98 -1.97 23.92
CA ASP A 211 23.55 -0.82 23.20
C ASP A 211 24.73 -1.22 22.29
N SER A 212 25.61 -2.09 22.80
CA SER A 212 26.75 -2.58 22.03
C SER A 212 26.31 -3.38 20.79
N ILE A 213 25.24 -4.18 20.90
CA ILE A 213 24.74 -4.97 19.78
C ILE A 213 23.96 -4.10 18.81
N GLU A 214 23.12 -3.19 19.31
CA GLU A 214 22.38 -2.25 18.46
C GLU A 214 23.33 -1.42 17.58
N LYS A 215 24.46 -0.96 18.13
CA LYS A 215 25.50 -0.25 17.35
C LYS A 215 26.06 -1.11 16.21
N VAL A 216 26.32 -2.40 16.46
CA VAL A 216 26.82 -3.32 15.43
C VAL A 216 25.75 -3.61 14.38
N LEU A 217 24.49 -3.80 14.78
CA LEU A 217 23.37 -4.02 13.86
C LEU A 217 23.15 -2.80 12.96
N LYS A 218 23.20 -1.59 13.54
CA LYS A 218 23.08 -0.33 12.79
C LYS A 218 24.18 -0.19 11.73
N GLN A 219 25.44 -0.50 12.07
CA GLN A 219 26.56 -0.48 11.12
C GLN A 219 26.41 -1.48 9.96
N ARG A 220 25.50 -2.46 10.10
CA ARG A 220 25.24 -3.50 9.11
C ARG A 220 23.89 -3.35 8.43
N HIS A 221 23.23 -2.22 8.65
CA HIS A 221 21.92 -1.89 8.07
C HIS A 221 20.85 -2.93 8.45
N ILE A 222 20.88 -3.40 9.70
CA ILE A 222 19.91 -4.39 10.20
C ILE A 222 18.89 -3.67 11.06
N ASN A 223 17.62 -3.76 10.66
CA ASN A 223 16.52 -3.24 11.46
C ASN A 223 16.18 -4.18 12.61
N ILE A 224 15.84 -3.58 13.75
CA ILE A 224 15.39 -4.29 14.95
C ILE A 224 13.86 -4.24 14.96
N SER A 225 13.21 -5.40 15.14
CA SER A 225 11.75 -5.56 15.21
C SER A 225 11.20 -5.49 16.64
N GLY A 226 12.08 -5.24 17.60
CA GLY A 226 11.76 -4.97 18.99
C GLY A 226 12.89 -5.41 19.93
N THR A 227 12.79 -5.00 21.18
CA THR A 227 13.67 -5.43 22.27
C THR A 227 12.84 -5.87 23.47
N SER A 228 13.42 -6.73 24.30
CA SER A 228 12.87 -7.09 25.61
C SER A 228 14.00 -7.06 26.62
N GLN A 229 13.90 -6.10 27.54
CA GLN A 229 14.77 -5.99 28.71
C GLN A 229 14.09 -6.75 29.84
N THR A 230 14.80 -7.69 30.44
CA THR A 230 14.24 -8.55 31.48
C THR A 230 15.16 -8.55 32.70
N ASN A 231 14.61 -8.88 33.87
CA ASN A 231 15.43 -9.19 35.05
C ASN A 231 16.12 -10.57 34.92
N GLU A 232 16.05 -11.22 33.75
CA GLU A 232 16.73 -12.48 33.47
C GLU A 232 18.22 -12.25 33.15
N LYS A 233 18.94 -13.34 32.84
CA LYS A 233 20.39 -13.34 32.59
C LYS A 233 20.82 -12.54 31.34
N TYR A 234 19.90 -12.27 30.40
CA TYR A 234 20.16 -11.63 29.12
C TYR A 234 18.96 -10.80 28.63
N ASP A 235 19.25 -9.69 27.96
CA ASP A 235 18.31 -8.93 27.13
C ASP A 235 18.11 -9.62 25.77
N LYS A 236 16.94 -9.40 25.16
CA LYS A 236 16.55 -9.99 23.87
C LYS A 236 16.36 -8.90 22.82
N ILE A 237 16.91 -9.13 21.63
CA ILE A 237 16.71 -8.29 20.43
C ILE A 237 16.04 -9.15 19.37
N TYR A 238 14.91 -8.69 18.83
CA TYR A 238 14.16 -9.39 17.81
C TYR A 238 14.48 -8.83 16.43
N ILE A 239 14.69 -9.72 15.45
CA ILE A 239 15.09 -9.36 14.09
C ILE A 239 14.31 -10.23 13.11
N SER A 240 13.95 -9.69 11.94
CA SER A 240 13.40 -10.48 10.85
C SER A 240 14.46 -11.36 10.18
N ASN A 241 14.07 -12.56 9.77
CA ASN A 241 14.89 -13.54 9.07
C ASN A 241 15.62 -12.93 7.85
N LYS A 242 15.00 -11.99 7.12
CA LYS A 242 15.61 -11.38 5.93
C LYS A 242 17.01 -10.79 6.18
N PHE A 243 17.29 -10.36 7.41
CA PHE A 243 18.58 -9.80 7.81
C PHE A 243 19.63 -10.85 8.23
N GLU A 244 19.32 -12.15 8.20
CA GLU A 244 20.20 -13.22 8.70
C GLU A 244 21.59 -13.19 8.04
N LYS A 245 21.65 -12.88 6.75
CA LYS A 245 22.92 -12.75 6.01
C LYS A 245 23.83 -11.65 6.58
N GLY A 246 23.24 -10.59 7.12
CA GLY A 246 23.93 -9.49 7.79
C GLY A 246 24.48 -9.85 9.17
N LEU A 247 23.99 -10.93 9.80
CA LEU A 247 24.38 -11.35 11.16
C LEU A 247 25.69 -12.17 11.22
N LYS A 248 26.54 -12.11 10.18
CA LYS A 248 27.84 -12.82 10.16
C LYS A 248 28.67 -12.51 11.43
N ASN A 249 29.13 -13.52 12.17
CA ASN A 249 29.84 -13.39 13.46
C ASN A 249 28.97 -12.92 14.66
N LEU A 250 27.67 -12.70 14.46
CA LEU A 250 26.68 -12.58 15.54
C LEU A 250 25.80 -13.83 15.67
N LYS A 251 25.96 -14.81 14.77
CA LYS A 251 25.20 -16.08 14.80
C LYS A 251 25.32 -16.82 16.14
N SER A 252 26.49 -16.75 16.80
CA SER A 252 26.70 -17.34 18.12
C SER A 252 25.94 -16.64 19.25
N LYS A 253 25.27 -15.51 18.96
CA LYS A 253 24.40 -14.78 19.89
C LYS A 253 22.92 -15.05 19.63
N ILE A 254 22.57 -15.82 18.60
CA ILE A 254 21.19 -16.26 18.39
C ILE A 254 20.84 -17.19 19.56
N CYS A 255 19.75 -16.89 20.25
CA CYS A 255 19.24 -17.75 21.31
C CYS A 255 18.74 -19.06 20.69
N GLU A 256 19.02 -20.20 21.32
CA GLU A 256 18.34 -21.47 21.01
C GLU A 256 16.89 -21.46 21.48
#